data_AF-A0A0R3AE88-F1
#
_entry.id   AF-A0A0R3AE88-F1
#
_cell.length_a   1.000
_cell.length_b   1.000
_cell.length_c   1.000
_cell.angle_alpha   90.00
_cell.angle_beta   90.00
_cell.angle_gamma   90.00
#
_symmetry.space_group_name_H-M   'P 1'
#
loop_
_entity.id
_entity.type
_entity.pdbx_description
1 polymer ?
#
loop_
_entity_poly.entity_id
_entity_poly.type
_entity_poly.pdbx_seq_one_letter_code
_entity_poly.pdbx_strand_id
1 'polypeptide(L)'
;MSTIHRLFNEEERDEFIAELKEWPNTDWGTDEVARHSVSPFISFYFPPNSDNQVDIALLMVDIHEAFERLLGHPYTMTMHEDTDRPHPYPEEEFDLRMQAMDVDANDYFEFWFTDEANHASSPTTSGHFWRSRHEGTGKKSAYSWVVFYYRWQWWQDNRDAWRQFVLKTIDLLKAHQVYSGFAMANPMEYGTRAEVTTWERALMPAFYGLDIEYAYGMDDELPNGIRPPTWAFLLADHWREKLDLTREQVRSALAHPRINVIELHSGQWIELGEQPKLYPVELGVPELPMLLNRLLKPIRYDDLGLLGFGQWDGDPNERFTDADSRRWMARFDTDSDWPTPASRLGTPKPTAPAQNSAPLSIIAGMPCTQAGWWLVPGVADSRREFKQGEILPVLTSQPSERLTLWQRDSDQTPPEPARHASSHEAAPRAGRWEMEADRCVECTVRLNERLPLHQGQKVRWLWTVSGMRARSGETCPYPGKWVCDYKPGTERLFDYAALMPHVDGEKVVWRWLGLVQR
;
A
#
# COMPACT_ATOMS: atom_id res chain seq x y z
N MET A 1 20.47 -32.97 -2.70
CA MET A 1 21.43 -33.57 -1.75
C MET A 1 20.65 -34.41 -0.74
N SER A 2 21.04 -35.66 -0.49
CA SER A 2 20.50 -36.48 0.61
C SER A 2 21.35 -36.19 1.84
N THR A 3 20.79 -35.53 2.84
CA THR A 3 21.44 -35.31 4.12
C THR A 3 21.22 -36.55 4.98
N ILE A 4 22.29 -37.30 5.25
CA ILE A 4 22.26 -38.45 6.17
C ILE A 4 22.23 -38.02 7.66
N HIS A 5 22.18 -36.71 7.91
CA HIS A 5 22.19 -36.07 9.22
C HIS A 5 21.05 -35.06 9.34
N ARG A 6 20.60 -34.81 10.58
CA ARG A 6 19.67 -33.71 10.87
C ARG A 6 20.36 -32.39 10.57
N LEU A 7 19.63 -31.47 9.93
CA LEU A 7 20.14 -30.13 9.62
C LEU A 7 20.30 -29.25 10.85
N PHE A 8 19.44 -29.44 11.84
CA PHE A 8 19.47 -28.75 13.12
C PHE A 8 18.85 -29.63 14.21
N ASN A 9 19.14 -29.31 15.46
CA ASN A 9 18.57 -29.93 16.64
C ASN A 9 17.37 -29.12 17.18
N GLU A 10 16.73 -29.60 18.25
CA GLU A 10 15.54 -28.97 18.81
C GLU A 10 15.83 -27.62 19.48
N GLU A 11 16.99 -27.48 20.13
CA GLU A 11 17.41 -26.22 20.78
C GLU A 11 17.64 -25.14 19.74
N GLU A 12 18.32 -25.47 18.65
CA GLU A 12 18.57 -24.59 17.51
C GLU A 12 17.29 -24.10 16.84
N ARG A 13 16.32 -25.01 16.64
CA ARG A 13 14.99 -24.67 16.14
C ARG A 13 14.28 -23.71 17.10
N ASP A 14 14.30 -24.00 18.39
CA ASP A 14 13.57 -23.23 19.40
C ASP A 14 14.18 -21.83 19.59
N GLU A 15 15.50 -21.70 19.47
CA GLU A 15 16.21 -20.43 19.42
C GLU A 15 15.77 -19.61 18.20
N PHE A 16 15.76 -20.21 17.01
CA PHE A 16 15.32 -19.49 15.80
C PHE A 16 13.85 -19.03 15.91
N ILE A 17 12.98 -19.87 16.49
CA ILE A 17 11.58 -19.50 16.78
C ILE A 17 11.53 -18.31 17.76
N ALA A 18 12.36 -18.29 18.80
CA ALA A 18 12.40 -17.19 19.76
C ALA A 18 12.85 -15.89 19.09
N GLU A 19 13.91 -15.92 18.29
CA GLU A 19 14.40 -14.74 17.57
C GLU A 19 13.39 -14.22 16.56
N LEU A 20 12.70 -15.09 15.82
CA LEU A 20 11.65 -14.69 14.86
C LEU A 20 10.45 -14.01 15.52
N LYS A 21 10.17 -14.29 16.79
CA LYS A 21 9.13 -13.59 17.56
C LYS A 21 9.54 -12.17 17.93
N GLU A 22 10.83 -11.93 18.14
CA GLU A 22 11.38 -10.60 18.44
C GLU A 22 11.57 -9.78 17.16
N TRP A 23 12.12 -10.42 16.12
CA TRP A 23 12.42 -9.81 14.84
C TRP A 23 12.09 -10.77 13.68
N PRO A 24 11.11 -10.46 12.82
CA PRO A 24 10.62 -11.41 11.82
C PRO A 24 11.53 -11.58 10.60
N ASN A 25 12.63 -10.83 10.53
CA ASN A 25 13.62 -10.93 9.46
C ASN A 25 14.98 -11.32 10.04
N THR A 26 15.02 -12.56 10.52
CA THR A 26 16.18 -13.17 11.16
C THR A 26 16.66 -14.35 10.33
N ASP A 27 17.96 -14.57 10.36
CA ASP A 27 18.65 -15.67 9.71
C ASP A 27 19.33 -16.57 10.73
N TRP A 28 19.35 -17.87 10.42
CA TRP A 28 19.96 -18.88 11.26
C TRP A 28 20.98 -19.69 10.47
N GLY A 29 22.13 -19.99 11.11
CA GLY A 29 23.17 -20.87 10.57
C GLY A 29 24.28 -21.07 11.60
N THR A 30 24.68 -22.31 11.85
CA THR A 30 25.71 -22.70 12.83
C THR A 30 27.13 -22.42 12.38
N ASP A 31 27.37 -22.34 11.06
CA ASP A 31 28.66 -22.05 10.45
C ASP A 31 28.55 -20.89 9.45
N GLU A 32 29.65 -20.18 9.18
CA GLU A 32 29.73 -19.10 8.16
C GLU A 32 29.49 -19.60 6.71
N VAL A 33 29.13 -20.88 6.52
CA VAL A 33 29.02 -21.56 5.23
C VAL A 33 27.60 -21.51 4.63
N ALA A 34 26.54 -21.51 5.44
CA ALA A 34 25.16 -21.40 4.96
C ALA A 34 24.25 -20.81 6.04
N ARG A 35 23.53 -19.74 5.70
CA ARG A 35 22.57 -19.06 6.61
C ARG A 35 21.22 -18.93 5.93
N HIS A 36 20.16 -19.40 6.58
CA HIS A 36 18.80 -19.41 6.05
C HIS A 36 17.94 -18.38 6.79
N SER A 37 17.29 -17.48 6.05
CA SER A 37 16.58 -16.36 6.63
C SER A 37 15.09 -16.37 6.33
N VAL A 38 14.29 -15.98 7.32
CA VAL A 38 12.94 -15.49 7.04
C VAL A 38 13.07 -14.04 6.58
N SER A 39 12.45 -13.68 5.46
CA SER A 39 12.49 -12.34 4.88
C SER A 39 11.11 -11.93 4.37
N PRO A 40 10.79 -10.62 4.36
CA PRO A 40 9.60 -10.17 3.67
C PRO A 40 9.77 -10.39 2.16
N PHE A 41 8.68 -10.72 1.50
CA PHE A 41 8.67 -11.01 0.07
C PHE A 41 7.49 -10.36 -0.64
N ILE A 42 7.56 -10.29 -1.96
CA ILE A 42 6.43 -10.04 -2.86
C ILE A 42 6.59 -10.93 -4.09
N SER A 43 5.54 -11.66 -4.46
CA SER A 43 5.50 -12.48 -5.68
C SER A 43 4.37 -12.03 -6.59
N PHE A 44 4.65 -11.95 -7.89
CA PHE A 44 3.70 -11.60 -8.94
C PHE A 44 3.58 -12.78 -9.89
N TYR A 45 2.36 -13.24 -10.17
CA TYR A 45 2.07 -14.29 -11.14
C TYR A 45 1.14 -13.75 -12.22
N PHE A 46 1.52 -13.93 -13.49
CA PHE A 46 0.81 -13.39 -14.64
C PHE A 46 0.79 -14.40 -15.80
N PRO A 47 -0.27 -14.43 -16.61
CA PRO A 47 -0.39 -15.40 -17.69
C PRO A 47 0.66 -15.12 -18.78
N PRO A 48 1.25 -16.17 -19.38
CA PRO A 48 2.03 -16.00 -20.59
C PRO A 48 1.10 -15.57 -21.73
N ASN A 49 1.49 -14.57 -22.52
CA ASN A 49 0.69 -14.04 -23.62
C ASN A 49 1.46 -14.16 -24.94
N SER A 50 0.89 -14.86 -25.94
CA SER A 50 1.54 -15.10 -27.24
C SER A 50 1.88 -13.85 -28.03
N ASP A 51 1.12 -12.77 -27.84
CA ASP A 51 1.15 -11.63 -28.77
C ASP A 51 2.15 -10.54 -28.37
N ASN A 52 2.77 -10.63 -27.18
CA ASN A 52 3.62 -9.58 -26.63
C ASN A 52 4.80 -10.10 -25.78
N GLN A 53 5.31 -11.28 -26.09
CA GLN A 53 6.37 -11.95 -25.28
C GLN A 53 7.63 -11.10 -25.09
N VAL A 54 8.11 -10.44 -26.15
CA VAL A 54 9.27 -9.52 -26.08
C VAL A 54 8.95 -8.30 -25.22
N ASP A 55 7.75 -7.71 -25.37
CA ASP A 55 7.35 -6.57 -24.54
C ASP A 55 7.27 -6.95 -23.06
N ILE A 56 6.82 -8.17 -22.75
CA ILE A 56 6.79 -8.69 -21.38
C ILE A 56 8.21 -8.92 -20.84
N ALA A 57 9.13 -9.46 -21.64
CA ALA A 57 10.52 -9.62 -21.27
C ALA A 57 11.18 -8.26 -20.96
N LEU A 58 10.99 -7.27 -21.84
CA LEU A 58 11.47 -5.90 -21.62
C LEU A 58 10.82 -5.25 -20.40
N LEU A 59 9.53 -5.49 -20.17
CA LEU A 59 8.83 -5.00 -19.00
C LEU A 59 9.38 -5.61 -17.70
N MET A 60 9.77 -6.88 -17.70
CA MET A 60 10.43 -7.52 -16.55
C MET A 60 11.77 -6.84 -16.24
N VAL A 61 12.54 -6.47 -17.27
CA VAL A 61 13.78 -5.68 -17.12
C VAL A 61 13.47 -4.28 -16.54
N ASP A 62 12.44 -3.59 -17.04
CA ASP A 62 12.02 -2.29 -16.50
C ASP A 62 11.60 -2.39 -15.01
N ILE A 63 10.91 -3.47 -14.63
CA ILE A 63 10.50 -3.73 -13.25
C ILE A 63 11.71 -3.99 -12.36
N HIS A 64 12.70 -4.76 -12.86
CA HIS A 64 13.98 -4.96 -12.18
C HIS A 64 14.70 -3.64 -11.92
N GLU A 65 14.95 -2.84 -12.97
CA GLU A 65 15.66 -1.56 -12.86
C GLU A 65 14.93 -0.58 -11.93
N ALA A 66 13.60 -0.58 -11.94
CA ALA A 66 12.80 0.25 -11.05
C ALA A 66 12.92 -0.17 -9.58
N PHE A 67 12.89 -1.48 -9.30
CA PHE A 67 13.05 -1.99 -7.93
C PHE A 67 14.47 -1.79 -7.41
N GLU A 68 15.46 -2.01 -8.27
CA GLU A 68 16.86 -1.81 -7.95
C GLU A 68 17.14 -0.35 -7.56
N ARG A 69 16.69 0.61 -8.39
CA ARG A 69 16.83 2.04 -8.11
C ARG A 69 16.16 2.43 -6.80
N LEU A 70 15.00 1.84 -6.51
CA LEU A 70 14.27 2.06 -5.27
C LEU A 70 15.04 1.58 -4.02
N LEU A 71 15.87 0.54 -4.16
CA LEU A 71 16.73 0.01 -3.11
C LEU A 71 18.10 0.71 -3.03
N GLY A 72 18.46 1.50 -4.04
CA GLY A 72 19.76 2.17 -4.12
C GLY A 72 20.87 1.28 -4.67
N HIS A 73 20.56 0.40 -5.63
CA HIS A 73 21.51 -0.53 -6.28
C HIS A 73 22.19 -1.50 -5.31
N PRO A 74 21.42 -2.41 -4.68
CA PRO A 74 21.91 -3.28 -3.62
C PRO A 74 22.58 -4.56 -4.13
N TYR A 75 22.41 -4.90 -5.41
CA TYR A 75 22.81 -6.20 -5.93
C TYR A 75 24.33 -6.26 -6.14
N THR A 76 24.90 -7.41 -5.83
CA THR A 76 26.33 -7.70 -5.97
C THR A 76 26.57 -8.86 -6.94
N MET A 77 25.54 -9.68 -7.20
CA MET A 77 25.63 -10.86 -8.05
C MET A 77 24.41 -11.04 -8.95
N THR A 78 24.62 -11.73 -10.06
CA THR A 78 23.60 -12.21 -11.01
C THR A 78 24.03 -13.57 -11.60
N MET A 79 23.16 -14.24 -12.36
CA MET A 79 23.52 -15.44 -13.14
C MET A 79 24.01 -15.09 -14.53
N HIS A 80 25.05 -15.79 -14.96
CA HIS A 80 25.50 -15.75 -16.35
C HIS A 80 24.60 -16.62 -17.23
N GLU A 81 24.06 -16.05 -18.32
CA GLU A 81 23.08 -16.71 -19.23
C GLU A 81 23.55 -18.07 -19.80
N ASP A 82 24.81 -18.18 -20.21
CA ASP A 82 25.30 -19.41 -20.85
C ASP A 82 25.77 -20.50 -19.89
N THR A 83 26.18 -20.12 -18.67
CA THR A 83 26.90 -21.03 -17.77
C THR A 83 26.11 -21.39 -16.52
N ASP A 84 24.99 -20.70 -16.27
CA ASP A 84 24.20 -20.80 -15.04
C ASP A 84 25.09 -20.70 -13.79
N ARG A 85 26.08 -19.80 -13.84
CA ARG A 85 27.00 -19.54 -12.73
C ARG A 85 26.82 -18.14 -12.16
N PRO A 86 26.98 -18.00 -10.82
CA PRO A 86 27.02 -16.69 -10.18
C PRO A 86 28.18 -15.86 -10.72
N HIS A 87 27.95 -14.60 -11.06
CA HIS A 87 29.00 -13.65 -11.41
C HIS A 87 28.76 -12.25 -10.78
N PRO A 88 29.82 -11.44 -10.60
CA PRO A 88 29.70 -10.10 -10.03
C PRO A 88 28.87 -9.15 -10.89
N TYR A 89 28.01 -8.37 -10.25
CA TYR A 89 27.21 -7.30 -10.86
C TYR A 89 27.84 -5.93 -10.53
N PRO A 90 28.08 -4.99 -11.49
CA PRO A 90 27.69 -4.99 -12.90
C PRO A 90 28.87 -5.17 -13.90
N GLU A 91 30.00 -5.76 -13.48
CA GLU A 91 31.32 -5.60 -14.14
C GLU A 91 31.44 -6.12 -15.60
N GLU A 92 30.56 -7.03 -16.04
CA GLU A 92 30.36 -7.34 -17.46
C GLU A 92 29.02 -6.74 -17.91
N GLU A 93 29.00 -6.01 -19.02
CA GLU A 93 27.81 -5.34 -19.56
C GLU A 93 26.82 -6.40 -20.08
N PHE A 94 26.09 -7.01 -19.15
CA PHE A 94 25.02 -7.96 -19.38
C PHE A 94 23.83 -7.17 -19.95
N ASP A 95 23.71 -7.12 -21.27
CA ASP A 95 22.61 -6.38 -21.91
C ASP A 95 21.32 -7.21 -21.84
N LEU A 96 20.70 -7.21 -20.66
CA LEU A 96 19.38 -7.79 -20.39
C LEU A 96 18.34 -7.37 -21.43
N ARG A 97 18.44 -6.14 -21.94
CA ARG A 97 17.48 -5.60 -22.91
C ARG A 97 17.71 -6.24 -24.27
N MET A 98 18.96 -6.42 -24.70
CA MET A 98 19.28 -7.18 -25.90
C MET A 98 18.82 -8.63 -25.78
N GLN A 99 19.08 -9.31 -24.66
CA GLN A 99 18.59 -10.67 -24.41
C GLN A 99 17.06 -10.76 -24.46
N ALA A 100 16.36 -9.80 -23.83
CA ALA A 100 14.91 -9.71 -23.88
C ALA A 100 14.38 -9.49 -25.32
N MET A 101 15.15 -8.84 -26.20
CA MET A 101 14.81 -8.65 -27.60
C MET A 101 15.11 -9.88 -28.47
N ASP A 102 16.15 -10.64 -28.14
CA ASP A 102 16.63 -11.78 -28.91
C ASP A 102 15.98 -13.11 -28.52
N VAL A 103 15.36 -13.21 -27.35
CA VAL A 103 14.72 -14.44 -26.88
C VAL A 103 13.55 -14.86 -27.78
N ASP A 104 13.50 -16.15 -28.14
CA ASP A 104 12.38 -16.69 -28.90
C ASP A 104 11.08 -16.55 -28.08
N ALA A 105 10.01 -16.10 -28.74
CA ALA A 105 8.71 -15.91 -28.10
C ALA A 105 8.17 -17.21 -27.45
N ASN A 106 8.57 -18.38 -27.94
CA ASN A 106 8.17 -19.69 -27.44
C ASN A 106 9.19 -20.31 -26.48
N ASP A 107 10.29 -19.63 -26.15
CA ASP A 107 11.24 -20.08 -25.14
C ASP A 107 11.01 -19.37 -23.79
N TYR A 108 11.64 -19.86 -22.73
CA TYR A 108 11.67 -19.20 -21.43
C TYR A 108 12.54 -17.94 -21.51
N PHE A 109 12.29 -16.97 -20.64
CA PHE A 109 13.22 -15.87 -20.39
C PHE A 109 13.35 -15.70 -18.89
N GLU A 110 14.55 -15.89 -18.37
CA GLU A 110 14.81 -15.86 -16.95
C GLU A 110 16.06 -15.06 -16.64
N PHE A 111 16.05 -14.43 -15.48
CA PHE A 111 17.22 -13.77 -14.91
C PHE A 111 16.94 -13.51 -13.42
N TRP A 112 18.01 -13.32 -12.66
CA TRP A 112 17.86 -13.07 -11.22
C TRP A 112 19.07 -12.29 -10.69
N PHE A 113 18.85 -11.61 -9.57
CA PHE A 113 19.82 -10.71 -8.93
C PHE A 113 19.78 -10.89 -7.42
N THR A 114 20.92 -10.73 -6.77
CA THR A 114 21.04 -10.87 -5.31
C THR A 114 22.14 -10.01 -4.72
N ASP A 115 22.04 -9.73 -3.43
CA ASP A 115 23.11 -9.16 -2.62
C ASP A 115 24.04 -10.21 -1.96
N GLU A 116 23.72 -11.50 -2.14
CA GLU A 116 24.44 -12.62 -1.52
C GLU A 116 25.35 -13.37 -2.51
N ALA A 117 26.66 -13.37 -2.23
CA ALA A 117 27.66 -14.06 -3.03
C ALA A 117 27.69 -15.59 -2.80
N ASN A 118 27.20 -16.03 -1.66
CA ASN A 118 27.12 -17.43 -1.29
C ASN A 118 25.80 -18.06 -1.77
N HIS A 119 25.88 -18.97 -2.72
CA HIS A 119 24.71 -19.70 -3.22
C HIS A 119 24.00 -20.55 -2.17
N ALA A 120 24.64 -20.88 -1.06
CA ALA A 120 24.06 -21.69 0.01
C ALA A 120 23.26 -20.87 1.04
N SER A 121 23.33 -19.53 1.00
CA SER A 121 22.69 -18.65 1.97
C SER A 121 21.50 -17.90 1.38
N SER A 122 20.50 -17.65 2.22
CA SER A 122 19.37 -16.80 1.87
C SER A 122 19.84 -15.36 1.65
N PRO A 123 19.38 -14.70 0.58
CA PRO A 123 19.70 -13.31 0.35
C PRO A 123 18.94 -12.41 1.32
N THR A 124 19.50 -11.23 1.59
CA THR A 124 18.72 -10.21 2.28
C THR A 124 17.88 -9.41 1.27
N THR A 125 18.36 -9.29 0.04
CA THR A 125 17.68 -8.60 -1.06
C THR A 125 17.94 -9.33 -2.37
N SER A 126 16.88 -9.69 -3.07
CA SER A 126 16.99 -10.36 -4.37
C SER A 126 15.77 -10.12 -5.24
N GLY A 127 15.93 -10.36 -6.54
CA GLY A 127 14.85 -10.40 -7.51
C GLY A 127 15.03 -11.58 -8.46
N HIS A 128 13.99 -12.37 -8.67
CA HIS A 128 13.99 -13.52 -9.58
C HIS A 128 12.82 -13.38 -10.56
N PHE A 129 13.11 -13.52 -11.84
CA PHE A 129 12.23 -13.22 -12.94
C PHE A 129 12.18 -14.42 -13.87
N TRP A 130 10.97 -14.90 -14.17
CA TRP A 130 10.76 -16.06 -15.02
C TRP A 130 9.55 -15.85 -15.93
N ARG A 131 9.81 -15.81 -17.24
CA ARG A 131 8.79 -15.80 -18.28
C ARG A 131 8.60 -17.23 -18.78
N SER A 132 7.42 -17.77 -18.54
CA SER A 132 7.04 -19.10 -19.00
C SER A 132 6.78 -19.11 -20.50
N ARG A 133 7.09 -20.24 -21.14
CA ARG A 133 6.73 -20.51 -22.54
C ARG A 133 5.22 -20.44 -22.72
N HIS A 134 4.77 -19.89 -23.85
CA HIS A 134 3.37 -19.99 -24.23
C HIS A 134 3.10 -21.34 -24.90
N GLU A 135 2.45 -22.25 -24.18
CA GLU A 135 1.93 -23.47 -24.77
C GLU A 135 0.65 -23.10 -25.54
N GLY A 136 0.64 -23.31 -26.87
CA GLY A 136 -0.43 -22.90 -27.79
C GLY A 136 -1.87 -23.28 -27.38
N THR A 137 -2.84 -22.92 -28.23
CA THR A 137 -4.28 -23.01 -27.89
C THR A 137 -4.71 -24.39 -27.40
N GLY A 138 -5.33 -24.43 -26.21
CA GLY A 138 -5.90 -25.64 -25.60
C GLY A 138 -5.01 -26.34 -24.57
N LYS A 139 -3.79 -25.86 -24.32
CA LYS A 139 -2.94 -26.32 -23.21
C LYS A 139 -2.90 -25.29 -22.08
N LYS A 140 -2.83 -25.78 -20.84
CA LYS A 140 -2.65 -24.94 -19.65
C LYS A 140 -1.19 -24.55 -19.57
N SER A 141 -0.89 -23.26 -19.74
CA SER A 141 0.46 -22.75 -19.55
C SER A 141 0.70 -22.41 -18.08
N ALA A 142 1.91 -22.67 -17.60
CA ALA A 142 2.36 -22.18 -16.30
C ALA A 142 2.34 -20.64 -16.27
N TYR A 143 2.14 -20.06 -15.09
CA TYR A 143 2.31 -18.63 -14.94
C TYR A 143 3.76 -18.22 -15.20
N SER A 144 3.93 -17.02 -15.76
CA SER A 144 5.18 -16.28 -15.59
C SER A 144 5.16 -15.61 -14.21
N TRP A 145 6.33 -15.36 -13.65
CA TRP A 145 6.42 -14.80 -12.31
C TRP A 145 7.62 -13.90 -12.06
N VAL A 146 7.47 -13.03 -11.08
CA VAL A 146 8.54 -12.19 -10.51
C VAL A 146 8.46 -12.30 -9.00
N VAL A 147 9.57 -12.60 -8.33
CA VAL A 147 9.66 -12.67 -6.87
C VAL A 147 10.77 -11.74 -6.38
N PHE A 148 10.47 -10.95 -5.35
CA PHE A 148 11.48 -10.18 -4.65
C PHE A 148 11.53 -10.54 -3.17
N TYR A 149 12.75 -10.61 -2.63
CA TYR A 149 13.04 -10.52 -1.21
C TYR A 149 13.74 -9.19 -0.91
N TYR A 150 13.51 -8.62 0.27
CA TYR A 150 14.09 -7.34 0.66
C TYR A 150 14.25 -7.25 2.18
N ARG A 151 15.08 -6.32 2.66
CA ARG A 151 15.30 -6.15 4.10
C ARG A 151 14.06 -5.59 4.80
N TRP A 152 13.71 -6.16 5.94
CA TRP A 152 12.57 -5.71 6.74
C TRP A 152 12.72 -4.27 7.24
N GLN A 153 13.92 -3.89 7.70
CA GLN A 153 14.19 -2.51 8.09
C GLN A 153 13.99 -1.53 6.92
N TRP A 154 14.47 -1.89 5.73
CA TRP A 154 14.27 -1.08 4.53
C TRP A 154 12.78 -0.91 4.22
N TRP A 155 11.98 -1.98 4.30
CA TRP A 155 10.54 -1.88 4.10
C TRP A 155 9.88 -0.95 5.12
N GLN A 156 10.27 -1.04 6.40
CA GLN A 156 9.73 -0.16 7.45
C GLN A 156 9.96 1.32 7.15
N ASP A 157 11.13 1.64 6.58
CA ASP A 157 11.52 3.01 6.22
C ASP A 157 10.94 3.48 4.88
N ASN A 158 10.50 2.56 4.01
CA ASN A 158 10.11 2.85 2.62
C ASN A 158 8.71 2.33 2.21
N ARG A 159 7.82 2.07 3.19
CA ARG A 159 6.49 1.45 2.97
C ARG A 159 5.69 2.05 1.81
N ASP A 160 5.63 3.37 1.73
CA ASP A 160 4.83 4.05 0.71
C ASP A 160 5.45 3.95 -0.69
N ALA A 161 6.77 4.03 -0.79
CA ALA A 161 7.48 3.88 -2.05
C ALA A 161 7.40 2.42 -2.55
N TRP A 162 7.56 1.46 -1.64
CA TRP A 162 7.34 0.04 -1.91
C TRP A 162 5.91 -0.23 -2.38
N ARG A 163 4.89 0.30 -1.69
CA ARG A 163 3.49 0.13 -2.09
C ARG A 163 3.25 0.68 -3.49
N GLN A 164 3.77 1.86 -3.81
CA GLN A 164 3.63 2.46 -5.14
C GLN A 164 4.28 1.60 -6.23
N PHE A 165 5.46 1.04 -5.96
CA PHE A 165 6.08 0.07 -6.84
C PHE A 165 5.18 -1.14 -7.06
N VAL A 166 4.69 -1.78 -6.00
CA VAL A 166 3.83 -2.98 -6.08
C VAL A 166 2.57 -2.73 -6.90
N LEU A 167 1.82 -1.65 -6.62
CA LEU A 167 0.57 -1.36 -7.33
C LEU A 167 0.82 -1.06 -8.81
N LYS A 168 1.94 -0.41 -9.15
CA LYS A 168 2.33 -0.15 -10.54
C LYS A 168 2.69 -1.44 -11.26
N THR A 169 3.47 -2.31 -10.62
CA THR A 169 3.88 -3.60 -11.15
C THR A 169 2.68 -4.52 -11.39
N ILE A 170 1.66 -4.52 -10.49
CA ILE A 170 0.39 -5.24 -10.69
C ILE A 170 -0.29 -4.82 -11.99
N ASP A 171 -0.47 -3.51 -12.21
CA ASP A 171 -1.18 -2.98 -13.37
C ASP A 171 -0.38 -3.22 -14.66
N LEU A 172 0.96 -3.06 -14.62
CA LEU A 172 1.85 -3.29 -15.77
C LEU A 172 1.84 -4.75 -16.22
N LEU A 173 2.04 -5.69 -15.29
CA LEU A 173 2.06 -7.12 -15.60
C LEU A 173 0.66 -7.69 -15.87
N LYS A 174 -0.40 -6.93 -15.56
CA LYS A 174 -1.78 -7.45 -15.49
C LYS A 174 -1.84 -8.71 -14.64
N ALA A 175 -1.20 -8.66 -13.47
CA ALA A 175 -1.01 -9.82 -12.62
C ALA A 175 -2.36 -10.48 -12.26
N HIS A 176 -2.38 -11.81 -12.30
CA HIS A 176 -3.53 -12.60 -11.89
C HIS A 176 -3.50 -12.88 -10.39
N GLN A 177 -2.31 -13.10 -9.82
CA GLN A 177 -2.15 -13.33 -8.40
C GLN A 177 -0.90 -12.59 -7.91
N VAL A 178 -1.00 -11.99 -6.73
CA VAL A 178 0.15 -11.36 -6.06
C VAL A 178 0.06 -11.63 -4.57
N TYR A 179 1.16 -12.04 -3.96
CA TYR A 179 1.22 -12.38 -2.55
C TYR A 179 2.40 -11.66 -1.87
N SER A 180 2.16 -11.19 -0.65
CA SER A 180 3.20 -10.60 0.19
C SER A 180 3.00 -10.99 1.66
N GLY A 181 4.11 -11.17 2.34
CA GLY A 181 4.19 -11.61 3.73
C GLY A 181 5.64 -11.87 4.11
N PHE A 182 5.84 -12.81 5.03
CA PHE A 182 7.16 -13.36 5.36
C PHE A 182 7.26 -14.79 4.83
N ALA A 183 8.38 -15.13 4.21
CA ALA A 183 8.70 -16.48 3.77
C ALA A 183 10.17 -16.76 4.08
N MET A 184 10.59 -18.02 4.04
CA MET A 184 12.01 -18.31 3.98
C MET A 184 12.56 -17.80 2.64
N ALA A 185 13.55 -16.91 2.67
CA ALA A 185 14.17 -16.39 1.46
C ALA A 185 14.94 -17.50 0.75
N ASN A 186 14.59 -17.77 -0.50
CA ASN A 186 15.29 -18.79 -1.27
C ASN A 186 16.70 -18.29 -1.67
N PRO A 187 17.75 -19.09 -1.41
CA PRO A 187 19.08 -18.87 -1.95
C PRO A 187 19.10 -18.86 -3.47
N MET A 188 20.22 -18.39 -4.03
CA MET A 188 20.58 -18.58 -5.44
C MET A 188 20.41 -20.04 -5.85
N GLU A 189 19.90 -20.24 -7.06
CA GLU A 189 19.27 -21.49 -7.55
C GLU A 189 19.81 -22.81 -6.96
N TYR A 190 18.90 -23.62 -6.42
CA TYR A 190 19.09 -24.93 -5.75
C TYR A 190 20.12 -25.02 -4.60
N GLY A 191 20.89 -23.97 -4.33
CA GLY A 191 22.08 -24.02 -3.49
C GLY A 191 21.86 -24.63 -2.11
N THR A 192 20.67 -24.41 -1.51
CA THR A 192 20.20 -25.17 -0.33
C THR A 192 18.66 -25.21 -0.21
N ARG A 193 17.91 -25.36 -1.31
CA ARG A 193 16.42 -25.40 -1.25
C ARG A 193 15.90 -26.60 -0.43
N ALA A 194 16.68 -27.69 -0.37
CA ALA A 194 16.37 -28.84 0.47
C ALA A 194 16.41 -28.48 1.98
N GLU A 195 17.26 -27.57 2.36
CA GLU A 195 17.41 -27.05 3.72
C GLU A 195 16.30 -26.05 4.04
N VAL A 196 16.01 -25.13 3.12
CA VAL A 196 14.90 -24.18 3.24
C VAL A 196 13.56 -24.90 3.46
N THR A 197 13.28 -25.95 2.69
CA THR A 197 12.05 -26.76 2.86
C THR A 197 11.98 -27.47 4.21
N THR A 198 13.13 -27.83 4.80
CA THR A 198 13.18 -28.41 6.15
C THR A 198 12.88 -27.35 7.19
N TRP A 199 13.44 -26.14 7.05
CA TRP A 199 13.13 -25.00 7.91
C TRP A 199 11.65 -24.61 7.84
N GLU A 200 11.08 -24.49 6.64
CA GLU A 200 9.64 -24.20 6.46
C GLU A 200 8.79 -25.17 7.29
N ARG A 201 9.04 -26.48 7.15
CA ARG A 201 8.26 -27.49 7.88
C ARG A 201 8.47 -27.46 9.39
N ALA A 202 9.68 -27.13 9.85
CA ALA A 202 9.99 -27.05 11.28
C ALA A 202 9.43 -25.79 11.96
N LEU A 203 9.34 -24.67 11.24
CA LEU A 203 8.88 -23.38 11.78
C LEU A 203 7.35 -23.20 11.72
N MET A 204 6.67 -23.80 10.75
CA MET A 204 5.22 -23.63 10.54
C MET A 204 4.31 -24.08 11.69
N PRO A 205 4.68 -25.05 12.54
CA PRO A 205 3.95 -25.31 13.79
C PRO A 205 4.01 -24.16 14.80
N ALA A 206 4.94 -23.21 14.66
CA ALA A 206 5.08 -22.06 15.54
C ALA A 206 4.47 -20.77 14.96
N PHE A 207 4.27 -20.68 13.63
CA PHE A 207 3.86 -19.44 12.95
C PHE A 207 2.79 -19.68 11.89
N TYR A 208 1.61 -19.07 12.04
CA TYR A 208 0.55 -19.13 11.02
C TYR A 208 0.83 -18.26 9.78
N GLY A 209 1.63 -17.21 9.95
CA GLY A 209 1.91 -16.17 8.96
C GLY A 209 3.20 -16.37 8.16
N LEU A 210 3.99 -17.41 8.48
CA LEU A 210 5.08 -17.84 7.60
C LEU A 210 4.48 -18.40 6.32
N ASP A 211 4.94 -17.97 5.16
CA ASP A 211 4.46 -18.43 3.86
C ASP A 211 5.47 -19.41 3.21
N ILE A 212 5.01 -20.21 2.25
CA ILE A 212 5.87 -20.98 1.35
C ILE A 212 5.84 -20.25 0.02
N GLU A 213 6.92 -19.53 -0.28
CA GLU A 213 7.09 -18.87 -1.56
C GLU A 213 8.11 -19.66 -2.39
N TYR A 214 7.60 -20.52 -3.28
CA TYR A 214 8.41 -21.32 -4.19
C TYR A 214 7.81 -21.26 -5.60
N ALA A 215 7.93 -20.09 -6.23
CA ALA A 215 7.28 -19.80 -7.50
C ALA A 215 7.52 -20.88 -8.58
N TYR A 216 8.74 -21.39 -8.72
CA TYR A 216 9.07 -22.46 -9.66
C TYR A 216 8.25 -23.75 -9.46
N GLY A 217 7.96 -24.13 -8.21
CA GLY A 217 7.14 -25.32 -7.93
C GLY A 217 5.64 -25.05 -7.86
N MET A 218 5.19 -23.81 -8.08
CA MET A 218 3.80 -23.40 -7.93
C MET A 218 3.19 -22.85 -9.23
N ASP A 219 4.00 -22.47 -10.21
CA ASP A 219 3.57 -21.69 -11.36
C ASP A 219 2.61 -22.43 -12.31
N ASP A 220 2.71 -23.75 -12.41
CA ASP A 220 1.82 -24.63 -13.19
C ASP A 220 0.55 -25.04 -12.41
N GLU A 221 0.62 -25.01 -11.09
CA GLU A 221 -0.49 -25.34 -10.18
C GLU A 221 -1.39 -24.14 -9.87
N LEU A 222 -0.84 -22.95 -9.61
CA LEU A 222 -1.59 -21.73 -9.28
C LEU A 222 -2.64 -21.30 -10.32
N PRO A 223 -2.56 -21.66 -11.62
CA PRO A 223 -3.69 -21.42 -12.51
C PRO A 223 -4.95 -22.25 -12.16
N ASN A 224 -4.87 -23.25 -11.26
CA ASN A 224 -6.02 -24.03 -10.75
C ASN A 224 -6.79 -23.33 -9.62
N GLY A 225 -6.18 -22.38 -8.91
CA GLY A 225 -6.82 -21.69 -7.79
C GLY A 225 -5.83 -20.79 -7.04
N ILE A 226 -6.29 -20.17 -5.96
CA ILE A 226 -5.45 -19.28 -5.15
C ILE A 226 -4.98 -19.96 -3.87
N ARG A 227 -3.91 -19.43 -3.26
CA ARG A 227 -3.43 -19.86 -1.94
C ARG A 227 -3.86 -18.89 -0.82
N PRO A 228 -3.99 -19.34 0.44
CA PRO A 228 -4.35 -18.46 1.56
C PRO A 228 -3.28 -17.39 1.80
N PRO A 229 -3.61 -16.09 1.67
CA PRO A 229 -2.66 -15.03 1.94
C PRO A 229 -2.35 -14.86 3.43
N THR A 230 -1.15 -14.39 3.73
CA THR A 230 -0.68 -14.13 5.11
C THR A 230 -0.76 -12.65 5.49
N TRP A 231 -0.52 -11.73 4.55
CA TRP A 231 -0.65 -10.28 4.79
C TRP A 231 -1.30 -9.50 3.65
N ALA A 232 -0.61 -9.32 2.52
CA ALA A 232 -1.14 -8.50 1.41
C ALA A 232 -1.28 -9.31 0.13
N PHE A 233 -2.36 -9.06 -0.62
CA PHE A 233 -2.81 -9.91 -1.70
C PHE A 233 -3.57 -9.14 -2.79
N LEU A 234 -3.39 -9.56 -4.04
CA LEU A 234 -4.23 -9.12 -5.15
C LEU A 234 -5.38 -10.10 -5.39
N LEU A 235 -6.62 -9.65 -5.13
CA LEU A 235 -7.80 -10.30 -5.70
C LEU A 235 -8.05 -9.71 -7.10
N ALA A 236 -7.42 -10.30 -8.11
CA ALA A 236 -7.64 -9.91 -9.51
C ALA A 236 -9.09 -10.19 -9.93
N ASP A 237 -9.63 -9.41 -10.86
CA ASP A 237 -10.99 -9.61 -11.38
C ASP A 237 -11.18 -11.02 -11.95
N HIS A 238 -10.15 -11.55 -12.61
CA HIS A 238 -10.12 -12.94 -13.11
C HIS A 238 -10.49 -13.98 -12.02
N TRP A 239 -10.07 -13.76 -10.77
CA TRP A 239 -10.39 -14.64 -9.65
C TRP A 239 -11.66 -14.22 -8.91
N ARG A 240 -11.89 -12.90 -8.75
CA ARG A 240 -13.11 -12.37 -8.14
C ARG A 240 -14.37 -12.85 -8.88
N GLU A 241 -14.34 -12.90 -10.20
CA GLU A 241 -15.49 -13.36 -11.01
C GLU A 241 -15.85 -14.82 -10.72
N LYS A 242 -14.87 -15.66 -10.38
CA LYS A 242 -15.11 -17.06 -9.98
C LYS A 242 -15.76 -17.18 -8.59
N LEU A 243 -15.69 -16.13 -7.76
CA LEU A 243 -16.44 -16.03 -6.51
C LEU A 243 -17.90 -15.58 -6.71
N ASP A 244 -18.27 -15.12 -7.90
CA ASP A 244 -19.56 -14.48 -8.18
C ASP A 244 -19.88 -13.29 -7.24
N LEU A 245 -18.83 -12.51 -6.91
CA LEU A 245 -18.94 -11.33 -6.04
C LEU A 245 -18.55 -10.06 -6.77
N THR A 246 -19.32 -9.00 -6.62
CA THR A 246 -18.90 -7.65 -7.03
C THR A 246 -17.76 -7.14 -6.14
N ARG A 247 -16.97 -6.18 -6.66
CA ARG A 247 -15.93 -5.50 -5.89
C ARG A 247 -16.48 -4.85 -4.60
N GLU A 248 -17.70 -4.32 -4.62
CA GLU A 248 -18.36 -3.76 -3.42
C GLU A 248 -18.75 -4.85 -2.41
N GLN A 249 -19.22 -6.02 -2.88
CA GLN A 249 -19.48 -7.15 -1.98
C GLN A 249 -18.20 -7.67 -1.32
N VAL A 250 -17.07 -7.70 -2.03
CA VAL A 250 -15.76 -8.02 -1.44
C VAL A 250 -15.42 -7.02 -0.33
N ARG A 251 -15.56 -5.71 -0.58
CA ARG A 251 -15.32 -4.68 0.44
C ARG A 251 -16.21 -4.83 1.66
N SER A 252 -17.50 -5.11 1.44
CA SER A 252 -18.47 -5.32 2.51
C SER A 252 -18.15 -6.58 3.34
N ALA A 253 -17.76 -7.68 2.68
CA ALA A 253 -17.36 -8.91 3.34
C ALA A 253 -16.08 -8.76 4.17
N LEU A 254 -15.18 -7.86 3.74
CA LEU A 254 -13.91 -7.55 4.40
C LEU A 254 -13.98 -6.24 5.21
N ALA A 255 -15.18 -5.75 5.54
CA ALA A 255 -15.38 -4.52 6.28
C ALA A 255 -14.83 -4.66 7.71
N HIS A 256 -13.57 -4.30 7.88
CA HIS A 256 -12.85 -4.38 9.14
C HIS A 256 -11.88 -3.19 9.22
N PRO A 257 -11.78 -2.46 10.35
CA PRO A 257 -10.96 -1.23 10.42
C PRO A 257 -9.49 -1.47 10.07
N ARG A 258 -8.93 -2.62 10.44
CA ARG A 258 -7.54 -2.99 10.12
C ARG A 258 -7.32 -3.47 8.68
N ILE A 259 -8.36 -3.69 7.86
CA ILE A 259 -8.18 -4.16 6.48
C ILE A 259 -8.25 -2.96 5.54
N ASN A 260 -7.21 -2.81 4.72
CA ASN A 260 -7.18 -1.81 3.66
C ASN A 260 -7.50 -2.47 2.31
N VAL A 261 -8.37 -1.85 1.52
CA VAL A 261 -8.71 -2.33 0.17
C VAL A 261 -8.53 -1.18 -0.81
N ILE A 262 -7.56 -1.34 -1.72
CA ILE A 262 -7.18 -0.40 -2.77
C ILE A 262 -7.73 -0.89 -4.10
N GLU A 263 -8.49 -0.04 -4.79
CA GLU A 263 -9.04 -0.36 -6.11
C GLU A 263 -7.99 -0.17 -7.21
N LEU A 264 -7.79 -1.22 -8.01
CA LEU A 264 -6.88 -1.26 -9.17
C LEU A 264 -7.65 -1.47 -10.47
N HIS A 265 -6.98 -1.29 -11.61
CA HIS A 265 -7.58 -1.57 -12.91
C HIS A 265 -7.91 -3.07 -13.05
N SER A 266 -6.99 -3.94 -12.61
CA SER A 266 -7.09 -5.40 -12.75
C SER A 266 -7.71 -6.13 -11.55
N GLY A 267 -8.12 -5.43 -10.48
CA GLY A 267 -8.71 -6.05 -9.30
C GLY A 267 -8.66 -5.18 -8.04
N GLN A 268 -8.57 -5.83 -6.87
CA GLN A 268 -8.48 -5.19 -5.56
C GLN A 268 -7.24 -5.66 -4.82
N TRP A 269 -6.37 -4.72 -4.43
CA TRP A 269 -5.25 -4.98 -3.53
C TRP A 269 -5.71 -4.88 -2.08
N ILE A 270 -5.48 -5.94 -1.30
CA ILE A 270 -6.02 -6.12 0.05
C ILE A 270 -4.84 -6.27 1.01
N GLU A 271 -4.74 -5.40 2.03
CA GLU A 271 -3.73 -5.47 3.09
C GLU A 271 -4.39 -5.83 4.43
N LEU A 272 -3.93 -6.91 5.07
CA LEU A 272 -4.42 -7.38 6.36
C LEU A 272 -3.65 -6.75 7.52
N GLY A 273 -4.05 -5.55 7.92
CA GLY A 273 -3.33 -4.75 8.91
C GLY A 273 -2.22 -3.90 8.30
N GLU A 274 -1.57 -3.10 9.14
CA GLU A 274 -0.58 -2.10 8.71
C GLU A 274 0.74 -2.69 8.20
N GLN A 275 1.04 -3.95 8.52
CA GLN A 275 2.31 -4.60 8.22
C GLN A 275 2.18 -6.14 8.24
N PRO A 276 3.09 -6.86 7.55
CA PRO A 276 3.13 -8.32 7.63
C PRO A 276 3.46 -8.82 9.04
N LYS A 277 2.99 -10.01 9.38
CA LYS A 277 3.18 -10.66 10.69
C LYS A 277 3.32 -12.17 10.54
N LEU A 278 4.19 -12.78 11.36
CA LEU A 278 4.35 -14.23 11.43
C LEU A 278 3.25 -14.96 12.22
N TYR A 279 2.44 -14.24 13.01
CA TYR A 279 1.35 -14.79 13.82
C TYR A 279 1.76 -16.03 14.63
N PRO A 280 2.51 -15.85 15.74
CA PRO A 280 2.88 -16.95 16.63
C PRO A 280 1.64 -17.74 17.09
N VAL A 281 1.70 -19.07 16.96
CA VAL A 281 0.57 -19.97 17.21
C VAL A 281 0.05 -19.87 18.64
N GLU A 282 0.94 -19.62 19.61
CA GLU A 282 0.58 -19.41 21.02
C GLU A 282 -0.32 -18.18 21.27
N LEU A 283 -0.42 -17.27 20.29
CA LEU A 283 -1.32 -16.10 20.35
C LEU A 283 -2.71 -16.38 19.75
N GLY A 284 -2.97 -17.62 19.32
CA GLY A 284 -4.22 -18.04 18.71
C GLY A 284 -4.29 -17.76 17.21
N VAL A 285 -5.36 -18.25 16.59
CA VAL A 285 -5.55 -18.15 15.13
C VAL A 285 -5.80 -16.68 14.74
N PRO A 286 -5.10 -16.13 13.73
CA PRO A 286 -5.20 -14.71 13.43
C PRO A 286 -6.51 -14.35 12.71
N GLU A 287 -7.24 -13.40 13.28
CA GLU A 287 -8.57 -12.99 12.82
C GLU A 287 -8.60 -12.49 11.37
N LEU A 288 -7.67 -11.63 10.96
CA LEU A 288 -7.71 -11.00 9.63
C LEU A 288 -7.47 -12.02 8.51
N PRO A 289 -6.45 -12.91 8.59
CA PRO A 289 -6.32 -14.03 7.65
C PRO A 289 -7.54 -14.96 7.65
N MET A 290 -8.16 -15.26 8.80
CA MET A 290 -9.39 -16.06 8.84
C MET A 290 -10.56 -15.39 8.10
N LEU A 291 -10.74 -14.08 8.28
CA LEU A 291 -11.79 -13.33 7.60
C LEU A 291 -11.61 -13.36 6.08
N LEU A 292 -10.39 -13.09 5.60
CA LEU A 292 -10.06 -13.17 4.17
C LEU A 292 -10.19 -14.60 3.64
N ASN A 293 -9.64 -15.60 4.35
CA ASN A 293 -9.70 -16.99 3.92
C ASN A 293 -11.15 -17.49 3.78
N ARG A 294 -12.08 -17.04 4.64
CA ARG A 294 -13.51 -17.38 4.49
C ARG A 294 -14.09 -16.90 3.16
N LEU A 295 -13.70 -15.71 2.71
CA LEU A 295 -14.11 -15.16 1.41
C LEU A 295 -13.50 -15.96 0.25
N LEU A 296 -12.22 -16.32 0.39
CA LEU A 296 -11.42 -16.93 -0.68
C LEU A 296 -11.58 -18.46 -0.80
N LYS A 297 -12.06 -19.14 0.24
CA LYS A 297 -12.22 -20.61 0.30
C LYS A 297 -12.87 -21.22 -0.96
N PRO A 298 -13.92 -20.65 -1.57
CA PRO A 298 -14.54 -21.26 -2.75
C PRO A 298 -13.64 -21.35 -4.00
N ILE A 299 -12.59 -20.54 -4.08
CA ILE A 299 -11.64 -20.52 -5.20
C ILE A 299 -10.22 -20.95 -4.79
N ARG A 300 -10.04 -21.41 -3.55
CA ARG A 300 -8.75 -21.87 -3.04
C ARG A 300 -8.39 -23.21 -3.71
N TYR A 301 -7.12 -23.36 -4.08
CA TYR A 301 -6.58 -24.65 -4.52
C TYR A 301 -6.01 -25.40 -3.32
N ASP A 302 -6.76 -26.38 -2.79
CA ASP A 302 -6.36 -27.13 -1.59
C ASP A 302 -5.22 -28.14 -1.86
N ASP A 303 -5.12 -28.62 -3.09
CA ASP A 303 -4.11 -29.59 -3.54
C ASP A 303 -2.82 -28.93 -4.05
N LEU A 304 -2.52 -27.70 -3.62
CA LEU A 304 -1.27 -27.04 -3.97
C LEU A 304 -0.11 -27.85 -3.39
N GLY A 305 0.73 -28.42 -4.25
CA GLY A 305 1.95 -29.14 -3.95
C GLY A 305 2.98 -28.18 -3.38
N LEU A 306 2.93 -27.93 -2.07
CA LEU A 306 3.94 -27.16 -1.33
C LEU A 306 5.28 -27.93 -1.19
N LEU A 307 5.51 -28.90 -2.06
CA LEU A 307 6.64 -29.82 -2.05
C LEU A 307 7.78 -29.21 -2.86
N GLY A 308 8.73 -28.56 -2.19
CA GLY A 308 9.98 -28.19 -2.87
C GLY A 308 10.86 -29.41 -3.18
N PHE A 309 11.00 -30.31 -2.19
CA PHE A 309 11.75 -31.56 -2.29
C PHE A 309 11.05 -32.61 -1.41
N GLY A 310 10.73 -33.78 -1.97
CA GLY A 310 10.06 -34.86 -1.25
C GLY A 310 10.97 -35.52 -0.22
N GLN A 311 10.39 -35.98 0.89
CA GLN A 311 11.08 -36.82 1.88
C GLN A 311 11.36 -38.20 1.29
N TRP A 312 12.58 -38.70 1.45
CA TRP A 312 12.96 -40.06 1.06
C TRP A 312 13.00 -41.00 2.27
N ASP A 313 12.91 -42.30 2.04
CA ASP A 313 12.91 -43.31 3.11
C ASP A 313 14.19 -43.27 3.95
N GLY A 314 14.08 -42.81 5.20
CA GLY A 314 15.22 -42.64 6.10
C GLY A 314 15.80 -41.23 6.15
N ASP A 315 15.16 -40.25 5.51
CA ASP A 315 15.51 -38.83 5.68
C ASP A 315 15.31 -38.41 7.14
N PRO A 316 16.38 -37.98 7.85
CA PRO A 316 16.27 -37.55 9.23
C PRO A 316 15.58 -36.17 9.38
N ASN A 317 15.29 -35.49 8.27
CA ASN A 317 14.68 -34.17 8.22
C ASN A 317 13.20 -34.27 7.79
N GLU A 318 12.31 -33.72 8.60
CA GLU A 318 10.87 -33.69 8.30
C GLU A 318 10.59 -32.66 7.20
N ARG A 319 9.80 -33.06 6.20
CA ARG A 319 9.39 -32.22 5.07
C ARG A 319 7.88 -32.26 4.95
N PHE A 320 7.33 -31.30 4.19
CA PHE A 320 5.92 -31.36 3.84
C PHE A 320 5.59 -32.65 3.09
N THR A 321 4.44 -33.22 3.45
CA THR A 321 3.77 -34.28 2.70
C THR A 321 2.51 -33.68 2.07
N ASP A 322 1.90 -34.35 1.09
CA ASP A 322 0.61 -33.90 0.52
C ASP A 322 -0.46 -33.68 1.60
N ALA A 323 -0.48 -34.53 2.62
CA ALA A 323 -1.40 -34.40 3.74
C ALA A 323 -1.12 -33.13 4.56
N ASP A 324 0.14 -32.86 4.87
CA ASP A 324 0.53 -31.63 5.56
C ASP A 324 0.25 -30.39 4.71
N SER A 325 0.48 -30.45 3.39
CA SER A 325 0.21 -29.34 2.47
C SER A 325 -1.27 -28.96 2.50
N ARG A 326 -2.18 -29.93 2.40
CA ARG A 326 -3.63 -29.68 2.51
C ARG A 326 -4.01 -29.08 3.88
N ARG A 327 -3.46 -29.61 4.97
CA ARG A 327 -3.72 -29.09 6.33
C ARG A 327 -3.22 -27.65 6.48
N TRP A 328 -2.06 -27.35 5.90
CA TRP A 328 -1.48 -26.02 5.88
C TRP A 328 -2.29 -25.03 5.03
N MET A 329 -2.77 -25.45 3.86
CA MET A 329 -3.68 -24.65 3.03
C MET A 329 -5.00 -24.36 3.74
N ALA A 330 -5.47 -25.31 4.55
CA ALA A 330 -6.66 -25.16 5.38
C ALA A 330 -6.39 -24.46 6.74
N ARG A 331 -5.18 -23.99 7.06
CA ARG A 331 -4.82 -23.52 8.44
C ARG A 331 -5.72 -22.42 9.01
N PHE A 332 -6.33 -21.61 8.14
CA PHE A 332 -7.24 -20.52 8.51
C PHE A 332 -8.73 -20.91 8.46
N ASP A 333 -9.05 -22.17 8.16
CA ASP A 333 -10.43 -22.67 8.19
C ASP A 333 -10.91 -22.78 9.64
N THR A 334 -12.22 -22.60 9.85
CA THR A 334 -12.84 -22.71 11.17
C THR A 334 -12.64 -24.10 11.78
N ASP A 335 -12.69 -25.14 10.95
CA ASP A 335 -12.55 -26.56 11.28
C ASP A 335 -11.14 -27.11 11.09
N SER A 336 -10.15 -26.24 10.84
CA SER A 336 -8.76 -26.65 10.70
C SER A 336 -8.22 -27.28 11.98
N ASP A 337 -7.34 -28.26 11.83
CA ASP A 337 -6.60 -28.89 12.92
C ASP A 337 -5.13 -28.42 13.02
N TRP A 338 -4.70 -27.46 12.20
CA TRP A 338 -3.30 -27.02 12.18
C TRP A 338 -2.96 -26.03 13.32
N PRO A 339 -1.79 -26.18 13.97
CA PRO A 339 -0.91 -27.35 13.92
C PRO A 339 -1.46 -28.54 14.71
N THR A 340 -2.19 -28.26 15.79
CA THR A 340 -3.01 -29.24 16.51
C THR A 340 -4.34 -28.61 16.94
N PRO A 341 -5.40 -29.39 17.22
CA PRO A 341 -6.64 -28.84 17.78
C PRO A 341 -6.44 -28.13 19.12
N ALA A 342 -5.48 -28.58 19.94
CA ALA A 342 -5.22 -28.01 21.26
C ALA A 342 -4.63 -26.59 21.19
N SER A 343 -3.70 -26.34 20.26
CA SER A 343 -3.09 -25.01 20.10
C SER A 343 -4.08 -23.95 19.61
N ARG A 344 -5.15 -24.36 18.90
CA ARG A 344 -6.20 -23.46 18.41
C ARG A 344 -7.17 -22.99 19.50
N LEU A 345 -7.21 -23.64 20.67
CA LEU A 345 -8.06 -23.26 21.80
C LEU A 345 -7.48 -22.09 22.62
N GLY A 346 -6.26 -21.64 22.30
CA GLY A 346 -5.66 -20.44 22.89
C GLY A 346 -6.56 -19.22 22.64
N THR A 347 -6.97 -18.54 23.71
CA THR A 347 -7.73 -17.29 23.58
C THR A 347 -6.77 -16.21 23.07
N PRO A 348 -7.06 -15.52 21.96
CA PRO A 348 -6.21 -14.45 21.48
C PRO A 348 -6.01 -13.41 22.59
N LYS A 349 -4.76 -13.15 22.96
CA LYS A 349 -4.48 -12.02 23.86
C LYS A 349 -4.92 -10.76 23.12
N PRO A 350 -5.76 -9.88 23.71
CA PRO A 350 -6.24 -8.71 23.01
C PRO A 350 -5.04 -7.83 22.63
N THR A 351 -4.66 -7.87 21.35
CA THR A 351 -3.76 -6.89 20.75
C THR A 351 -4.38 -5.52 20.94
N ALA A 352 -3.55 -4.54 21.32
CA ALA A 352 -3.96 -3.15 21.45
C ALA A 352 -4.76 -2.70 20.21
N PRO A 353 -5.80 -1.86 20.39
CA PRO A 353 -6.57 -1.37 19.27
C PRO A 353 -5.63 -0.65 18.30
N ALA A 354 -5.50 -1.18 17.08
CA ALA A 354 -4.94 -0.41 15.98
C ALA A 354 -5.88 0.78 15.78
N GLN A 355 -5.37 1.97 16.02
CA GLN A 355 -6.10 3.20 15.78
C GLN A 355 -6.08 3.49 14.28
N ASN A 356 -7.27 3.82 13.78
CA ASN A 356 -7.60 4.25 12.41
C ASN A 356 -7.91 3.11 11.43
N SER A 357 -9.15 3.14 10.95
CA SER A 357 -9.51 2.49 9.69
C SER A 357 -8.66 3.08 8.57
N ALA A 358 -7.96 2.25 7.81
CA ALA A 358 -7.28 2.72 6.61
C ALA A 358 -8.33 3.29 5.64
N PRO A 359 -8.19 4.55 5.18
CA PRO A 359 -9.17 5.18 4.30
C PRO A 359 -9.22 4.47 2.95
N LEU A 360 -10.44 4.30 2.43
CA LEU A 360 -10.68 3.77 1.08
C LEU A 360 -9.81 4.54 0.07
N SER A 361 -9.03 3.81 -0.72
CA SER A 361 -8.10 4.36 -1.70
C SER A 361 -8.39 3.86 -3.11
N ILE A 362 -8.21 4.72 -4.12
CA ILE A 362 -8.40 4.41 -5.55
C ILE A 362 -7.25 5.02 -6.36
N ILE A 363 -6.74 4.29 -7.35
CA ILE A 363 -5.74 4.82 -8.29
C ILE A 363 -6.36 5.85 -9.25
N ALA A 364 -5.65 6.96 -9.51
CA ALA A 364 -6.05 7.94 -10.52
C ALA A 364 -6.19 7.31 -11.92
N GLY A 365 -7.16 7.80 -12.70
CA GLY A 365 -7.58 7.22 -13.97
C GLY A 365 -8.81 6.31 -13.84
N MET A 366 -9.08 5.80 -12.64
CA MET A 366 -10.25 4.97 -12.36
C MET A 366 -11.51 5.81 -12.06
N PRO A 367 -12.71 5.29 -12.39
CA PRO A 367 -13.97 5.89 -11.95
C PRO A 367 -14.09 5.80 -10.42
N CYS A 368 -14.53 6.89 -9.81
CA CYS A 368 -14.81 6.98 -8.38
C CYS A 368 -15.92 5.98 -8.00
N THR A 369 -15.62 5.07 -7.08
CA THR A 369 -16.59 4.02 -6.69
C THR A 369 -17.68 4.57 -5.77
N GLN A 370 -17.43 5.67 -5.05
CA GLN A 370 -18.35 6.26 -4.09
C GLN A 370 -18.28 7.80 -4.11
N ALA A 371 -19.43 8.44 -4.30
CA ALA A 371 -19.52 9.91 -4.28
C ALA A 371 -19.02 10.48 -2.94
N GLY A 372 -18.38 11.65 -2.96
CA GLY A 372 -17.93 12.35 -1.75
C GLY A 372 -16.63 13.13 -1.95
N TRP A 373 -16.01 13.52 -0.83
CA TRP A 373 -14.74 14.24 -0.80
C TRP A 373 -13.56 13.28 -0.76
N TRP A 374 -12.60 13.53 -1.64
CA TRP A 374 -11.38 12.75 -1.79
C TRP A 374 -10.18 13.69 -1.84
N LEU A 375 -9.01 13.21 -1.43
CA LEU A 375 -7.76 13.94 -1.46
C LEU A 375 -6.59 13.03 -1.86
N VAL A 376 -5.49 13.63 -2.29
CA VAL A 376 -4.22 12.92 -2.49
C VAL A 376 -3.32 13.27 -1.31
N PRO A 377 -2.94 12.29 -0.45
CA PRO A 377 -2.11 12.55 0.72
C PRO A 377 -0.80 13.23 0.33
N GLY A 378 -0.40 14.24 1.12
CA GLY A 378 0.82 15.01 0.87
C GLY A 378 0.76 15.98 -0.31
N VAL A 379 -0.36 16.08 -1.04
CA VAL A 379 -0.57 17.09 -2.09
C VAL A 379 -1.50 18.18 -1.57
N ALA A 380 -0.93 19.36 -1.36
CA ALA A 380 -1.69 20.55 -0.98
C ALA A 380 -2.81 20.84 -2.00
N ASP A 381 -3.96 21.28 -1.49
CA ASP A 381 -5.13 21.66 -2.29
C ASP A 381 -5.66 20.58 -3.25
N SER A 382 -5.33 19.31 -3.02
CA SER A 382 -5.84 18.20 -3.83
C SER A 382 -7.31 17.86 -3.56
N ARG A 383 -7.80 18.17 -2.36
CA ARG A 383 -9.12 17.80 -1.83
C ARG A 383 -10.26 18.34 -2.69
N ARG A 384 -11.08 17.44 -3.25
CA ARG A 384 -12.23 17.81 -4.08
C ARG A 384 -13.37 16.79 -3.98
N GLU A 385 -14.56 17.23 -4.37
CA GLU A 385 -15.75 16.38 -4.44
C GLU A 385 -15.79 15.64 -5.78
N PHE A 386 -16.17 14.35 -5.74
CA PHE A 386 -16.41 13.52 -6.91
C PHE A 386 -17.78 12.86 -6.83
N LYS A 387 -18.42 12.67 -7.99
CA LYS A 387 -19.60 11.81 -8.11
C LYS A 387 -19.19 10.37 -8.37
N GLN A 388 -20.05 9.42 -7.99
CA GLN A 388 -19.86 8.03 -8.37
C GLN A 388 -19.79 7.91 -9.91
N GLY A 389 -18.79 7.19 -10.41
CA GLY A 389 -18.50 7.05 -11.84
C GLY A 389 -17.63 8.15 -12.44
N GLU A 390 -17.36 9.25 -11.72
CA GLU A 390 -16.47 10.31 -12.19
C GLU A 390 -15.00 9.87 -12.16
N ILE A 391 -14.24 10.16 -13.21
CA ILE A 391 -12.84 9.74 -13.30
C ILE A 391 -11.98 10.57 -12.33
N LEU A 392 -11.26 9.88 -11.45
CA LEU A 392 -10.29 10.50 -10.55
C LEU A 392 -9.07 10.94 -11.38
N PRO A 393 -8.71 12.23 -11.43
CA PRO A 393 -7.67 12.71 -12.35
C PRO A 393 -6.27 12.40 -11.83
N VAL A 394 -5.35 12.23 -12.78
CA VAL A 394 -3.90 12.24 -12.51
C VAL A 394 -3.47 13.68 -12.23
N LEU A 395 -2.75 13.90 -11.13
CA LEU A 395 -2.27 15.24 -10.77
C LEU A 395 -0.89 15.49 -11.36
N THR A 396 -0.78 16.49 -12.23
CA THR A 396 0.46 16.86 -12.94
C THR A 396 1.56 17.41 -12.02
N SER A 397 1.23 17.69 -10.76
CA SER A 397 2.17 18.17 -9.74
C SER A 397 3.02 17.05 -9.10
N GLN A 398 2.78 15.79 -9.46
CA GLN A 398 3.58 14.64 -9.05
C GLN A 398 4.59 14.26 -10.16
N PRO A 399 5.80 13.77 -9.83
CA PRO A 399 6.68 13.17 -10.81
C PRO A 399 5.93 12.10 -11.62
N SER A 400 6.14 12.04 -12.94
CA SER A 400 5.43 11.13 -13.85
C SER A 400 5.55 9.64 -13.48
N GLU A 401 6.51 9.28 -12.64
CA GLU A 401 6.78 7.93 -12.19
C GLU A 401 5.92 7.49 -10.98
N ARG A 402 5.30 8.42 -10.26
CA ARG A 402 4.58 8.16 -9.01
C ARG A 402 3.08 7.95 -9.24
N LEU A 403 2.55 6.80 -8.85
CA LEU A 403 1.10 6.56 -8.87
C LEU A 403 0.37 7.56 -7.97
N THR A 404 -0.66 8.22 -8.52
CA THR A 404 -1.55 9.10 -7.76
C THR A 404 -2.64 8.27 -7.10
N LEU A 405 -2.57 8.13 -5.76
CA LEU A 405 -3.59 7.45 -4.96
C LEU A 405 -4.53 8.48 -4.34
N TRP A 406 -5.80 8.43 -4.75
CA TRP A 406 -6.88 9.19 -4.13
C TRP A 406 -7.40 8.45 -2.92
N GLN A 407 -7.37 9.10 -1.75
CA GLN A 407 -7.96 8.61 -0.53
C GLN A 407 -9.26 9.32 -0.26
N ARG A 408 -10.28 8.55 0.13
CA ARG A 408 -11.54 9.11 0.60
C ARG A 408 -11.27 9.84 1.91
N ASP A 409 -11.65 11.11 1.96
CA ASP A 409 -11.44 11.91 3.16
C ASP A 409 -12.34 11.40 4.29
N SER A 410 -11.80 11.29 5.50
CA SER A 410 -12.63 11.04 6.68
C SER A 410 -13.60 12.19 6.95
N ASP A 411 -13.22 13.42 6.61
CA ASP A 411 -14.08 14.59 6.64
C ASP A 411 -14.80 14.71 5.29
N GLN A 412 -16.12 14.53 5.29
CA GLN A 412 -16.97 14.65 4.10
C GLN A 412 -17.67 16.01 4.03
N THR A 413 -17.26 17.00 4.84
CA THR A 413 -17.83 18.34 4.80
C THR A 413 -17.21 19.19 3.67
N PRO A 414 -18.01 19.96 2.91
CA PRO A 414 -17.47 20.89 1.92
C PRO A 414 -16.52 21.92 2.57
N PRO A 415 -15.43 22.32 1.89
CA PRO A 415 -14.53 23.35 2.41
C PRO A 415 -15.28 24.67 2.60
N GLU A 416 -14.94 25.41 3.67
CA GLU A 416 -15.59 26.68 3.98
C GLU A 416 -15.42 27.66 2.80
N PRO A 417 -16.48 28.34 2.32
CA PRO A 417 -16.34 29.24 1.17
C PRO A 417 -15.32 30.35 1.43
N ALA A 418 -14.57 30.78 0.40
CA ALA A 418 -13.53 31.80 0.57
C ALA A 418 -14.09 33.10 1.20
N ARG A 419 -13.32 33.71 2.12
CA ARG A 419 -13.66 34.99 2.77
C ARG A 419 -13.04 36.19 2.05
N HIS A 420 -12.37 35.96 0.93
CA HIS A 420 -11.79 36.99 0.07
C HIS A 420 -12.15 36.70 -1.39
N ALA A 421 -12.36 37.73 -2.19
CA ALA A 421 -12.57 37.63 -3.64
C ALA A 421 -12.28 38.98 -4.32
N SER A 422 -11.96 38.96 -5.61
CA SER A 422 -11.69 40.16 -6.40
C SER A 422 -12.95 40.68 -7.08
N SER A 423 -12.97 41.95 -7.48
CA SER A 423 -14.02 42.50 -8.36
C SER A 423 -14.26 41.61 -9.60
N HIS A 424 -15.52 41.45 -9.98
CA HIS A 424 -16.07 40.56 -11.01
C HIS A 424 -16.04 39.05 -10.73
N GLU A 425 -15.35 38.60 -9.68
CA GLU A 425 -15.51 37.23 -9.21
C GLU A 425 -16.89 37.07 -8.55
N ALA A 426 -17.47 35.87 -8.66
CA ALA A 426 -18.73 35.54 -8.00
C ALA A 426 -18.49 35.47 -6.48
N ALA A 427 -19.32 36.16 -5.70
CA ALA A 427 -19.18 36.19 -4.25
C ALA A 427 -19.36 34.79 -3.66
N PRO A 428 -18.31 34.19 -3.05
CA PRO A 428 -18.39 32.86 -2.43
C PRO A 428 -19.34 32.80 -1.23
N ARG A 429 -19.70 33.98 -0.71
CA ARG A 429 -20.58 34.16 0.45
C ARG A 429 -21.55 35.30 0.19
N ALA A 430 -22.81 35.09 0.53
CA ALA A 430 -23.78 36.18 0.64
C ALA A 430 -23.43 37.09 1.83
N GLY A 431 -23.77 38.37 1.73
CA GLY A 431 -23.63 39.32 2.83
C GLY A 431 -22.69 40.47 2.50
N ARG A 432 -22.07 41.03 3.54
CA ARG A 432 -21.32 42.28 3.48
C ARG A 432 -19.85 42.02 3.18
N TRP A 433 -19.33 42.76 2.22
CA TRP A 433 -17.93 42.72 1.78
C TRP A 433 -17.32 44.10 1.93
N GLU A 434 -16.09 44.17 2.45
CA GLU A 434 -15.31 45.40 2.65
C GLU A 434 -14.07 45.36 1.77
N MET A 435 -13.68 46.48 1.17
CA MET A 435 -12.47 46.55 0.35
C MET A 435 -11.24 46.39 1.25
N GLU A 436 -10.30 45.53 0.86
CA GLU A 436 -9.13 45.19 1.67
C GLU A 436 -8.24 46.41 1.96
N ALA A 437 -8.05 47.27 0.96
CA ALA A 437 -7.24 48.48 1.04
C ALA A 437 -7.91 49.65 1.80
N ASP A 438 -9.24 49.68 1.85
CA ASP A 438 -10.00 50.64 2.67
C ASP A 438 -11.32 50.01 3.12
N ARG A 439 -11.35 49.62 4.40
CA ARG A 439 -12.48 48.91 5.03
C ARG A 439 -13.74 49.77 5.17
N CYS A 440 -13.66 51.08 4.94
CA CYS A 440 -14.82 51.96 4.90
C CYS A 440 -15.60 51.87 3.57
N VAL A 441 -14.99 51.29 2.53
CA VAL A 441 -15.66 50.98 1.27
C VAL A 441 -16.28 49.60 1.36
N GLU A 442 -17.59 49.51 1.19
CA GLU A 442 -18.35 48.26 1.35
C GLU A 442 -19.41 48.06 0.28
N CYS A 443 -19.81 46.80 0.11
CA CYS A 443 -21.00 46.41 -0.63
C CYS A 443 -21.68 45.22 0.04
N THR A 444 -22.97 45.04 -0.20
CA THR A 444 -23.70 43.83 0.19
C THR A 444 -24.16 43.13 -1.07
N VAL A 445 -23.79 41.85 -1.21
CA VAL A 445 -24.09 41.06 -2.40
C VAL A 445 -24.70 39.72 -2.01
N ARG A 446 -25.50 39.13 -2.89
CA ARG A 446 -26.05 37.77 -2.73
C ARG A 446 -24.98 36.72 -3.05
N LEU A 447 -25.24 35.48 -2.64
CA LEU A 447 -24.38 34.35 -3.02
C LEU A 447 -24.27 34.29 -4.56
N ASN A 448 -23.04 34.15 -5.06
CA ASN A 448 -22.68 34.13 -6.48
C ASN A 448 -22.91 35.43 -7.27
N GLU A 449 -23.35 36.51 -6.64
CA GLU A 449 -23.39 37.82 -7.29
C GLU A 449 -21.97 38.36 -7.50
N ARG A 450 -21.70 38.98 -8.65
CA ARG A 450 -20.36 39.49 -8.97
C ARG A 450 -20.00 40.69 -8.12
N LEU A 451 -18.82 40.66 -7.50
CA LEU A 451 -18.33 41.77 -6.69
C LEU A 451 -18.07 43.02 -7.55
N PRO A 452 -18.41 44.23 -7.07
CA PRO A 452 -18.33 45.44 -7.86
C PRO A 452 -16.88 45.93 -8.04
N LEU A 453 -16.67 46.73 -9.08
CA LEU A 453 -15.47 47.59 -9.19
C LEU A 453 -15.59 48.73 -8.19
N HIS A 454 -14.45 49.21 -7.68
CA HIS A 454 -14.41 50.48 -6.95
C HIS A 454 -13.76 51.54 -7.84
N GLN A 455 -14.48 52.61 -8.15
CA GLN A 455 -14.01 53.71 -9.03
C GLN A 455 -13.45 53.22 -10.38
N GLY A 456 -14.08 52.18 -10.95
CA GLY A 456 -13.66 51.58 -12.22
C GLY A 456 -12.43 50.66 -12.14
N GLN A 457 -11.84 50.47 -10.95
CA GLN A 457 -10.70 49.58 -10.73
C GLN A 457 -11.10 48.27 -10.08
N LYS A 458 -10.37 47.20 -10.42
CA LYS A 458 -10.48 45.91 -9.73
C LYS A 458 -9.82 46.03 -8.36
N VAL A 459 -10.55 45.63 -7.33
CA VAL A 459 -10.08 45.64 -5.94
C VAL A 459 -10.30 44.29 -5.28
N ARG A 460 -9.56 44.02 -4.20
CA ARG A 460 -9.80 42.85 -3.34
C ARG A 460 -10.85 43.19 -2.28
N TRP A 461 -11.81 42.29 -2.12
CA TRP A 461 -12.88 42.38 -1.14
C TRP A 461 -12.71 41.29 -0.08
N LEU A 462 -13.14 41.61 1.13
CA LEU A 462 -13.10 40.74 2.29
C LEU A 462 -14.50 40.62 2.89
N TRP A 463 -14.96 39.38 3.01
CA TRP A 463 -16.26 39.07 3.58
C TRP A 463 -16.24 39.30 5.09
N THR A 464 -17.26 39.99 5.60
CA THR A 464 -17.37 40.30 7.03
C THR A 464 -18.73 39.88 7.57
N VAL A 465 -18.73 39.45 8.83
CA VAL A 465 -19.95 39.14 9.57
C VAL A 465 -20.68 40.43 9.96
N SER A 466 -22.01 40.39 9.88
CA SER A 466 -22.87 41.48 10.35
C SER A 466 -22.72 41.66 11.87
N GLY A 467 -22.49 42.89 12.30
CA GLY A 467 -22.42 43.30 13.71
C GLY A 467 -22.72 44.79 13.85
N MET A 468 -23.03 45.24 15.07
CA MET A 468 -23.19 46.68 15.35
C MET A 468 -21.84 47.38 15.13
N ARG A 469 -21.77 48.25 14.12
CA ARG A 469 -20.55 48.91 13.62
C ARG A 469 -20.77 50.41 13.45
N ALA A 470 -19.69 51.19 13.54
CA ALA A 470 -19.67 52.64 13.29
C ALA A 470 -18.31 53.05 12.69
N ARG A 471 -18.25 54.11 11.89
CA ARG A 471 -17.02 54.61 11.27
C ARG A 471 -16.45 55.79 12.04
N SER A 472 -15.14 55.99 11.94
CA SER A 472 -14.51 57.20 12.48
C SER A 472 -15.15 58.46 11.86
N GLY A 473 -15.53 59.42 12.71
CA GLY A 473 -16.29 60.61 12.35
C GLY A 473 -17.81 60.47 12.42
N GLU A 474 -18.36 59.27 12.60
CA GLU A 474 -19.78 59.07 12.90
C GLU A 474 -20.03 59.18 14.41
N THR A 475 -21.27 59.45 14.79
CA THR A 475 -21.70 59.42 16.20
C THR A 475 -21.93 57.99 16.65
N CYS A 476 -21.45 57.64 17.84
CA CYS A 476 -21.59 56.33 18.44
C CYS A 476 -23.07 55.94 18.57
N PRO A 477 -23.55 54.89 17.87
CA PRO A 477 -24.97 54.55 17.84
C PRO A 477 -25.43 53.85 19.12
N TYR A 478 -24.52 53.23 19.88
CA TYR A 478 -24.81 52.50 21.10
C TYR A 478 -23.69 52.68 22.12
N PRO A 479 -23.98 53.02 23.39
CA PRO A 479 -22.96 53.09 24.41
C PRO A 479 -22.36 51.70 24.68
N GLY A 480 -21.10 51.64 25.08
CA GLY A 480 -20.44 50.39 25.44
C GLY A 480 -19.00 50.29 24.94
N LYS A 481 -18.48 49.07 24.91
CA LYS A 481 -17.10 48.81 24.48
C LYS A 481 -17.06 48.59 22.98
N TRP A 482 -16.12 49.25 22.33
CA TRP A 482 -15.87 49.13 20.90
C TRP A 482 -14.40 48.84 20.63
N VAL A 483 -14.10 48.17 19.53
CA VAL A 483 -12.74 47.87 19.08
C VAL A 483 -12.62 48.08 17.59
N CYS A 484 -11.44 48.44 17.09
CA CYS A 484 -11.14 48.36 15.68
C CYS A 484 -10.81 46.90 15.31
N ASP A 485 -11.58 46.32 14.39
CA ASP A 485 -11.52 44.89 14.05
C ASP A 485 -10.18 44.40 13.52
N TYR A 486 -9.33 45.31 13.05
CA TYR A 486 -8.06 45.00 12.40
C TYR A 486 -6.87 45.77 13.00
N LYS A 487 -7.08 46.51 14.09
CA LYS A 487 -6.01 47.13 14.88
C LYS A 487 -6.16 46.69 16.35
N PRO A 488 -5.40 45.66 16.78
CA PRO A 488 -5.49 45.15 18.15
C PRO A 488 -5.07 46.21 19.17
N GLY A 489 -5.64 46.17 20.38
CA GLY A 489 -5.33 47.13 21.46
C GLY A 489 -6.07 48.47 21.37
N THR A 490 -7.04 48.60 20.46
CA THR A 490 -7.85 49.81 20.26
C THR A 490 -9.13 49.84 21.09
N GLU A 491 -9.33 48.87 21.99
CA GLU A 491 -10.54 48.76 22.78
C GLU A 491 -10.80 50.02 23.61
N ARG A 492 -11.96 50.65 23.39
CA ARG A 492 -12.36 51.86 24.10
C ARG A 492 -13.86 51.85 24.39
N LEU A 493 -14.21 52.46 25.52
CA LEU A 493 -15.60 52.74 25.88
C LEU A 493 -16.05 54.03 25.22
N PHE A 494 -17.22 53.99 24.59
CA PHE A 494 -17.87 55.18 24.02
C PHE A 494 -19.24 55.35 24.64
N ASP A 495 -19.57 56.60 24.96
CA ASP A 495 -20.92 57.00 25.34
C ASP A 495 -21.80 57.16 24.09
N TYR A 496 -23.12 57.11 24.28
CA TYR A 496 -24.07 57.34 23.19
C TYR A 496 -23.84 58.70 22.52
N ALA A 497 -23.88 58.71 21.19
CA ALA A 497 -23.61 59.86 20.32
C ALA A 497 -22.19 60.45 20.35
N ALA A 498 -21.25 59.85 21.10
CA ALA A 498 -19.84 60.28 21.08
C ALA A 498 -19.23 60.12 19.68
N LEU A 499 -18.39 61.07 19.24
CA LEU A 499 -17.75 60.99 17.93
C LEU A 499 -16.73 59.83 17.91
N MET A 500 -16.86 58.92 16.95
CA MET A 500 -15.93 57.79 16.82
C MET A 500 -14.56 58.31 16.33
N PRO A 501 -13.46 58.04 17.05
CA PRO A 501 -12.17 58.63 16.77
C PRO A 501 -11.42 57.88 15.66
N HIS A 502 -10.47 58.59 15.05
CA HIS A 502 -9.47 57.99 14.16
C HIS A 502 -8.44 57.23 15.00
N VAL A 503 -7.81 56.21 14.41
CA VAL A 503 -6.73 55.44 15.05
C VAL A 503 -5.48 55.60 14.21
N ASP A 504 -4.42 56.12 14.83
CA ASP A 504 -3.14 56.48 14.17
C ASP A 504 -3.31 57.46 12.99
N GLY A 505 -4.27 58.37 13.09
CA GLY A 505 -4.59 59.33 12.03
C GLY A 505 -5.43 58.76 10.89
N GLU A 506 -5.78 57.47 10.93
CA GLU A 506 -6.55 56.80 9.88
C GLU A 506 -8.03 56.65 10.24
N LYS A 507 -8.89 56.70 9.21
CA LYS A 507 -10.31 56.44 9.35
C LYS A 507 -10.54 54.95 9.48
N VAL A 508 -11.06 54.50 10.62
CA VAL A 508 -11.28 53.08 10.90
C VAL A 508 -12.75 52.73 11.09
N VAL A 509 -13.04 51.42 10.99
CA VAL A 509 -14.32 50.81 11.33
C VAL A 509 -14.24 50.25 12.75
N TRP A 510 -15.16 50.72 13.60
CA TRP A 510 -15.34 50.27 14.97
C TRP A 510 -16.43 49.21 15.02
N ARG A 511 -16.20 48.12 15.76
CA ARG A 511 -17.18 47.08 16.08
C ARG A 511 -17.52 47.11 17.56
N TRP A 512 -18.81 47.07 17.85
CA TRP A 512 -19.32 47.00 19.21
C TRP A 512 -19.10 45.61 19.80
N LEU A 513 -18.56 45.56 21.00
CA LEU A 513 -18.30 44.34 21.77
C LEU A 513 -19.32 44.09 22.88
N GLY A 514 -20.26 45.02 23.10
CA GLY A 514 -21.30 44.91 24.11
C GLY A 514 -21.30 46.04 25.13
N LEU A 515 -22.33 46.05 25.98
CA LEU A 515 -22.39 46.89 27.17
C LEU A 515 -21.35 46.40 28.19
N VAL A 516 -20.72 47.34 28.88
CA VAL A 516 -19.90 47.05 30.05
C VAL A 516 -20.61 47.70 31.24
N GLN A 517 -20.97 46.90 32.25
CA GLN A 517 -21.49 47.45 33.51
C GLN A 517 -20.36 48.27 34.17
N ARG A 518 -20.69 49.50 34.56
CA ARG A 518 -19.76 50.37 35.30
C ARG A 518 -19.49 49.83 36.69
#